data_AF-A0A7S2LM94-F1
#
_entry.id   AF-A0A7S2LM94-F1
#
_cell.length_a   1.000
_cell.length_b   1.000
_cell.length_c   1.000
_cell.angle_alpha   90.00
_cell.angle_beta   90.00
_cell.angle_gamma   90.00
#
_symmetry.space_group_name_H-M   'P 1'
#
loop_
_entity.id
_entity.type
_entity.pdbx_description
1 polymer ?
#
loop_
_entity_poly.entity_id
_entity_poly.type
_entity_poly.pdbx_seq_one_letter_code
_entity_poly.pdbx_strand_id
1 'polypeptide(L)'
;HSSRHTMNNGNNHGLMINAARVDQIPRRRTEDSCRHDQEKVDFANKNYRPPCSHAKSSDEEKQHLNNVFGTKGGKCLPEDLTSFPAAAAASNKSLLDGGASHPPANTLFDQIYQEIVERRQYQMDLEEVGAGDATRDQIANEIRVRVEHLKKIDPIRATMVVKRMIE
;
A
#
# COMPACT_ATOMS: atom_id res chain seq x y z
N HIS A 1 50.88 -13.46 -29.51
CA HIS A 1 49.43 -13.21 -29.41
C HIS A 1 48.85 -14.23 -28.44
N SER A 2 48.74 -13.81 -27.17
CA SER A 2 48.27 -14.60 -26.03
C SER A 2 46.75 -14.66 -25.98
N SER A 3 46.19 -15.83 -25.67
CA SER A 3 44.94 -15.93 -24.89
C SER A 3 44.82 -17.33 -24.30
N ARG A 4 45.12 -17.48 -23.01
CA ARG A 4 44.69 -18.62 -22.19
C ARG A 4 43.98 -18.06 -20.98
N HIS A 5 42.68 -18.30 -20.91
CA HIS A 5 41.85 -18.04 -19.74
C HIS A 5 42.40 -18.80 -18.54
N THR A 6 42.78 -18.06 -17.50
CA THR A 6 42.99 -18.59 -16.15
C THR A 6 41.64 -18.66 -15.45
N MET A 7 41.14 -19.87 -15.18
CA MET A 7 40.03 -20.07 -14.25
C MET A 7 40.53 -19.77 -12.84
N ASN A 8 39.97 -18.74 -12.20
CA ASN A 8 40.28 -18.42 -10.81
C ASN A 8 39.27 -19.15 -9.92
N ASN A 9 39.71 -20.29 -9.38
CA ASN A 9 38.95 -21.08 -8.42
C ASN A 9 39.24 -20.54 -7.01
N GLY A 10 38.51 -19.49 -6.63
CA GLY A 10 38.59 -18.88 -5.30
C GLY A 10 37.87 -19.73 -4.27
N ASN A 11 38.57 -20.77 -3.79
CA ASN A 11 38.15 -21.61 -2.68
C ASN A 11 38.26 -20.79 -1.37
N ASN A 12 37.18 -20.15 -0.95
CA ASN A 12 37.13 -19.41 0.31
C ASN A 12 36.37 -20.23 1.36
N HIS A 13 37.12 -21.01 2.14
CA HIS A 13 36.66 -21.51 3.42
C HIS A 13 36.56 -20.34 4.40
N GLY A 14 35.36 -19.76 4.53
CA GLY A 14 35.06 -18.70 5.49
C GLY A 14 33.74 -18.98 6.19
N LEU A 15 33.85 -19.34 7.48
CA LEU A 15 32.80 -19.27 8.51
C LEU A 15 31.44 -19.93 8.18
N MET A 16 31.25 -21.14 8.71
CA MET A 16 29.92 -21.73 8.90
C MET A 16 29.12 -20.90 9.90
N ILE A 17 28.44 -19.87 9.42
CA ILE A 17 27.30 -19.27 10.11
C ILE A 17 26.17 -20.28 9.94
N ASN A 18 25.68 -20.84 11.06
CA ASN A 18 24.43 -21.61 11.10
C ASN A 18 23.26 -20.67 10.78
N ALA A 19 23.16 -20.24 9.52
CA ALA A 19 22.03 -19.48 9.02
C ALA A 19 20.83 -20.43 9.02
N ALA A 20 19.75 -20.05 9.69
CA ALA A 20 18.53 -20.84 9.66
C ALA A 20 18.10 -20.97 8.18
N ARG A 21 17.46 -22.09 7.80
CA ARG A 21 16.99 -22.29 6.40
C ARG A 21 16.17 -21.12 5.84
N VAL A 22 15.60 -20.29 6.72
CA VAL A 22 14.83 -19.08 6.41
C VAL A 22 15.72 -17.94 5.85
N ASP A 23 16.99 -17.87 6.23
CA ASP A 23 17.93 -16.80 5.83
C ASP A 23 18.42 -16.94 4.38
N GLN A 24 18.12 -18.06 3.72
CA GLN A 24 18.47 -18.31 2.32
C GLN A 24 17.37 -17.92 1.34
N ILE A 25 16.23 -17.39 1.82
CA ILE A 25 15.14 -16.95 0.94
C ILE A 25 15.52 -15.58 0.34
N PRO A 26 15.58 -15.44 -0.99
CA PRO A 26 15.85 -14.16 -1.62
C PRO A 26 14.83 -13.12 -1.19
N ARG A 27 15.29 -12.00 -0.61
CA ARG A 27 14.42 -10.90 -0.17
C ARG A 27 13.67 -10.22 -1.32
N ARG A 28 14.13 -10.42 -2.55
CA ARG A 28 13.53 -9.85 -3.77
C ARG A 28 13.38 -10.94 -4.82
N ARG A 29 12.26 -10.87 -5.55
CA ARG A 29 12.00 -11.75 -6.68
C ARG A 29 13.01 -11.47 -7.80
N THR A 30 13.51 -12.54 -8.42
CA THR A 30 14.35 -12.43 -9.60
C THR A 30 13.48 -12.15 -10.82
N GLU A 31 14.07 -11.52 -11.84
CA GLU A 31 13.39 -11.27 -13.13
C GLU A 31 12.82 -12.56 -13.72
N ASP A 32 13.58 -13.65 -13.65
CA ASP A 32 13.16 -14.96 -14.16
C ASP A 32 11.99 -15.56 -13.39
N SER A 33 11.90 -15.33 -12.07
CA SER A 33 10.74 -15.75 -11.28
C SER A 33 9.48 -14.98 -11.70
N CYS A 34 9.60 -13.69 -11.98
CA CYS A 34 8.48 -12.88 -12.47
C CYS A 34 8.06 -13.31 -13.88
N ARG A 35 9.01 -13.59 -14.76
CA ARG A 35 8.77 -14.09 -16.13
C ARG A 35 8.02 -15.42 -16.11
N HIS A 36 8.47 -16.35 -15.26
CA HIS A 36 7.85 -17.66 -15.12
C HIS A 36 6.39 -17.59 -14.61
N ASP A 37 6.12 -16.69 -13.66
CA ASP A 37 4.75 -16.46 -13.17
C ASP A 37 3.85 -15.91 -14.28
N GLN A 38 4.36 -14.97 -15.08
CA GLN A 38 3.61 -14.38 -16.20
C GLN A 38 3.26 -15.46 -17.24
N GLU A 39 4.22 -16.29 -17.61
CA GLU A 39 4.00 -17.42 -18.52
C GLU A 39 2.99 -18.41 -17.99
N LYS A 40 3.01 -18.69 -16.67
CA LYS A 40 2.06 -19.58 -16.01
C LYS A 40 0.63 -19.01 -16.02
N VAL A 41 0.48 -17.71 -15.79
CA VAL A 41 -0.82 -17.02 -15.87
C VAL A 41 -1.34 -17.03 -17.30
N ASP A 42 -0.49 -16.73 -18.28
CA ASP A 42 -0.87 -16.71 -19.69
C ASP A 42 -1.27 -18.11 -20.17
N PHE A 43 -0.53 -19.14 -19.75
CA PHE A 43 -0.85 -20.54 -20.03
C PHE A 43 -2.20 -20.94 -19.40
N ALA A 44 -2.44 -20.60 -18.13
CA ALA A 44 -3.70 -20.89 -17.47
C ALA A 44 -4.87 -20.16 -18.15
N ASN A 45 -4.67 -18.91 -18.58
CA ASN A 45 -5.70 -18.17 -19.32
C ASN A 45 -6.02 -18.78 -20.69
N LYS A 46 -5.02 -19.35 -21.38
CA LYS A 46 -5.22 -20.02 -22.67
C LYS A 46 -5.89 -21.39 -22.54
N ASN A 47 -5.56 -22.15 -21.49
CA ASN A 47 -5.95 -23.56 -21.38
C ASN A 47 -7.11 -23.82 -20.40
N TYR A 48 -7.34 -22.95 -19.42
CA TYR A 48 -8.34 -23.16 -18.39
C TYR A 48 -9.60 -22.30 -18.59
N ARG A 49 -9.52 -21.19 -19.33
CA ARG A 49 -10.74 -20.44 -19.67
C ARG A 49 -11.49 -21.19 -20.77
N PRO A 50 -12.75 -21.61 -20.55
CA PRO A 50 -13.58 -22.10 -21.63
C PRO A 50 -13.57 -21.07 -22.76
N PRO A 51 -13.51 -21.48 -24.04
CA PRO A 51 -13.63 -20.56 -25.15
C PRO A 51 -14.89 -19.73 -24.95
N CYS A 52 -14.71 -18.40 -24.94
CA CYS A 52 -15.75 -17.42 -24.70
C CYS A 52 -16.76 -17.52 -25.87
N SER A 53 -17.78 -18.38 -25.76
CA SER A 53 -18.75 -18.62 -26.83
C SER A 53 -19.64 -17.40 -27.10
N HIS A 54 -19.67 -16.43 -26.17
CA HIS A 54 -20.43 -15.20 -26.28
C HIS A 54 -19.57 -14.01 -25.87
N ALA A 55 -19.75 -12.89 -26.56
CA ALA A 55 -19.16 -11.62 -26.17
C ALA A 55 -19.57 -11.29 -24.73
N LYS A 56 -18.59 -10.85 -23.94
CA LYS A 56 -18.66 -10.50 -22.52
C LYS A 56 -19.93 -9.72 -22.20
N SER A 57 -20.78 -10.28 -21.34
CA SER A 57 -21.87 -9.63 -20.58
C SER A 57 -22.60 -8.52 -21.33
N SER A 58 -23.83 -8.77 -21.80
CA SER A 58 -24.68 -7.67 -22.29
C SER A 58 -24.91 -6.64 -21.18
N ASP A 59 -25.27 -5.42 -21.56
CA ASP A 59 -25.61 -4.38 -20.59
C ASP A 59 -26.77 -4.82 -19.69
N GLU A 60 -27.69 -5.65 -20.20
CA GLU A 60 -28.75 -6.26 -19.40
C GLU A 60 -28.20 -7.25 -18.37
N GLU A 61 -27.22 -8.10 -18.74
CA GLU A 61 -26.60 -9.03 -17.81
C GLU A 61 -25.81 -8.29 -16.72
N LYS A 62 -25.15 -7.19 -17.08
CA LYS A 62 -24.47 -6.31 -16.11
C LYS A 62 -25.45 -5.71 -15.11
N GLN A 63 -26.61 -5.25 -15.59
CA GLN A 63 -27.66 -4.71 -14.74
C GLN A 63 -28.30 -5.80 -13.86
N HIS A 64 -28.49 -7.00 -14.39
CA HIS A 64 -28.96 -8.15 -13.63
C HIS A 64 -28.00 -8.50 -12.48
N LEU A 65 -26.70 -8.57 -12.76
CA LEU A 65 -25.68 -8.84 -11.75
C LEU A 65 -25.66 -7.77 -10.66
N ASN A 66 -25.71 -6.48 -11.02
CA ASN A 66 -25.84 -5.39 -10.05
C ASN A 66 -27.05 -5.56 -9.13
N ASN A 67 -28.19 -5.97 -9.68
CA ASN A 67 -29.40 -6.21 -8.89
C ASN A 67 -29.24 -7.42 -7.96
N VAL A 68 -28.59 -8.50 -8.41
CA VAL A 68 -28.32 -9.69 -7.59
C VAL A 68 -27.39 -9.34 -6.43
N PHE A 69 -26.35 -8.55 -6.68
CA PHE A 69 -25.42 -8.07 -5.65
C PHE A 69 -26.07 -7.09 -4.67
N GLY A 70 -26.92 -6.18 -5.16
CA GLY A 70 -27.58 -5.19 -4.30
C GLY A 70 -28.76 -5.71 -3.49
N THR A 71 -29.54 -6.67 -4.01
CA THR A 71 -30.84 -7.04 -3.40
C THR A 71 -30.92 -8.47 -2.88
N LYS A 72 -30.12 -9.41 -3.42
CA LYS A 72 -30.24 -10.85 -3.10
C LYS A 72 -29.09 -11.38 -2.26
N GLY A 73 -28.27 -10.50 -1.66
CA GLY A 73 -27.20 -10.92 -0.76
C GLY A 73 -26.11 -11.71 -1.46
N GLY A 74 -25.80 -11.39 -2.72
CA GLY A 74 -24.52 -11.81 -3.30
C GLY A 74 -23.40 -11.27 -2.41
N LYS A 75 -22.48 -12.13 -1.96
CA LYS A 75 -21.33 -11.71 -1.14
C LYS A 75 -20.40 -10.83 -1.98
N CYS A 76 -20.73 -9.56 -2.10
CA CYS A 76 -19.75 -8.53 -2.39
C CYS A 76 -18.72 -8.57 -1.24
N LEU A 77 -17.46 -8.32 -1.56
CA LEU A 77 -16.49 -8.00 -0.51
C LEU A 77 -17.08 -6.86 0.34
N PRO A 78 -16.85 -6.86 1.67
CA PRO A 78 -17.33 -5.79 2.55
C PRO A 78 -17.08 -4.41 1.94
N GLU A 79 -18.03 -3.48 2.07
CA GLU A 79 -17.90 -2.13 1.50
C GLU A 79 -16.60 -1.43 1.93
N ASP A 80 -16.10 -1.78 3.12
CA ASP A 80 -14.80 -1.38 3.66
C ASP A 80 -13.61 -1.72 2.74
N LEU A 81 -13.75 -2.74 1.88
CA LEU A 81 -12.71 -3.23 0.96
C LEU A 81 -12.97 -2.86 -0.51
N THR A 82 -14.15 -2.33 -0.86
CA THR A 82 -14.53 -2.01 -2.25
C THR A 82 -14.96 -0.56 -2.47
N SER A 83 -14.88 0.30 -1.45
CA SER A 83 -15.17 1.71 -1.61
C SER A 83 -14.14 2.37 -2.56
N PHE A 84 -14.56 2.54 -3.81
CA PHE A 84 -13.86 3.43 -4.74
C PHE A 84 -14.04 4.87 -4.25
N PRO A 85 -12.98 5.70 -4.22
CA PRO A 85 -13.01 7.02 -3.58
C PRO A 85 -13.94 8.05 -4.24
N ALA A 86 -14.66 7.71 -5.31
CA ALA A 86 -15.50 8.64 -6.05
C ALA A 86 -16.97 8.73 -5.57
N ALA A 87 -17.50 7.71 -4.87
CA ALA A 87 -18.95 7.64 -4.56
C ALA A 87 -19.33 8.07 -3.13
N ALA A 88 -18.36 8.39 -2.26
CA ALA A 88 -18.59 8.74 -0.86
C ALA A 88 -19.11 10.17 -0.63
N ALA A 89 -19.54 10.89 -1.67
CA ALA A 89 -19.99 12.28 -1.55
C ALA A 89 -21.46 12.46 -1.11
N ALA A 90 -22.28 11.40 -1.04
CA ALA A 90 -23.73 11.57 -1.05
C ALA A 90 -24.55 10.92 0.09
N SER A 91 -23.97 10.28 1.10
CA SER A 91 -24.78 9.67 2.16
C SER A 91 -24.25 9.96 3.57
N ASN A 92 -24.54 11.17 4.04
CA ASN A 92 -24.42 11.52 5.45
C ASN A 92 -25.59 10.89 6.22
N LYS A 93 -25.38 9.73 6.84
CA LYS A 93 -26.14 9.30 8.03
C LYS A 93 -25.29 8.39 8.91
N SER A 94 -24.42 9.04 9.69
CA SER A 94 -23.61 8.46 10.76
C SER A 94 -24.49 7.99 11.92
N LEU A 95 -24.35 6.72 12.31
CA LEU A 95 -24.65 6.26 13.65
C LEU A 95 -23.50 5.34 14.07
N LEU A 96 -22.88 5.66 15.23
CA LEU A 96 -21.73 5.03 15.89
C LEU A 96 -20.37 5.59 15.40
N ASP A 97 -19.89 6.71 15.95
CA ASP A 97 -19.19 6.88 17.24
C ASP A 97 -17.73 6.36 17.23
N GLY A 98 -16.78 7.29 17.36
CA GLY A 98 -15.37 7.00 17.68
C GLY A 98 -14.34 7.00 16.54
N GLY A 99 -14.24 8.05 15.73
CA GLY A 99 -13.08 8.23 14.84
C GLY A 99 -13.10 9.59 14.17
N ALA A 100 -12.08 10.41 14.44
CA ALA A 100 -11.95 11.78 13.94
C ALA A 100 -12.27 11.86 12.44
N SER A 101 -13.42 12.48 12.11
CA SER A 101 -13.82 12.76 10.74
C SER A 101 -12.90 13.84 10.17
N HIS A 102 -11.77 13.40 9.66
CA HIS A 102 -10.90 14.30 8.93
C HIS A 102 -11.62 14.72 7.65
N PRO A 103 -11.75 16.04 7.41
CA PRO A 103 -12.41 16.54 6.22
C PRO A 103 -11.70 15.97 4.98
N PRO A 104 -12.43 15.68 3.89
CA PRO A 104 -11.80 15.19 2.67
C PRO A 104 -10.71 16.17 2.27
N ALA A 105 -9.47 15.68 2.22
CA ALA A 105 -8.32 16.45 1.81
C ALA A 105 -8.50 16.82 0.33
N ASN A 106 -9.02 18.02 0.07
CA ASN A 106 -9.35 18.47 -1.28
C ASN A 106 -8.09 18.85 -2.09
N THR A 107 -6.95 19.00 -1.43
CA THR A 107 -5.66 19.32 -2.06
C THR A 107 -4.55 18.40 -1.53
N LEU A 108 -3.48 18.23 -2.32
CA LEU A 108 -2.29 17.49 -1.90
C LEU A 108 -1.67 18.06 -0.61
N PHE A 109 -1.76 19.39 -0.43
CA PHE A 109 -1.34 20.03 0.81
C PHE A 109 -2.16 19.52 2.00
N ASP A 110 -3.48 19.48 1.87
CA ASP A 110 -4.38 19.01 2.93
C ASP A 110 -4.13 17.53 3.23
N GLN A 111 -3.84 16.72 2.21
CA GLN A 111 -3.53 15.30 2.38
C GLN A 111 -2.23 15.10 3.18
N ILE A 112 -1.16 15.80 2.82
CA ILE A 112 0.12 15.67 3.52
C ILE A 112 0.01 16.23 4.95
N TYR A 113 -0.74 17.32 5.14
CA TYR A 113 -1.03 17.85 6.47
C TYR A 113 -1.79 16.82 7.32
N GLN A 114 -2.77 16.16 6.72
CA GLN A 114 -3.55 15.12 7.37
C GLN A 114 -2.69 13.93 7.79
N GLU A 115 -1.83 13.45 6.90
CA GLU A 115 -0.86 12.39 7.24
C GLU A 115 0.07 12.79 8.39
N ILE A 116 0.48 14.06 8.49
CA ILE A 116 1.31 14.54 9.61
C ILE A 116 0.53 14.44 10.94
N VAL A 117 -0.74 14.85 10.95
CA VAL A 117 -1.60 14.76 12.13
C VAL A 117 -1.79 13.31 12.56
N GLU A 118 -2.06 12.41 11.61
CA GLU A 118 -2.21 10.97 11.86
C GLU A 118 -0.94 10.34 12.44
N ARG A 119 0.24 10.70 11.91
CA ARG A 119 1.51 10.18 12.44
C ARG A 119 1.80 10.67 13.85
N ARG A 120 1.43 11.91 14.17
CA ARG A 120 1.53 12.43 15.54
C ARG A 120 0.60 11.68 16.48
N GLN A 121 -0.66 11.47 16.08
CA GLN A 121 -1.63 10.73 16.88
C GLN A 121 -1.17 9.27 17.09
N TYR A 122 -0.70 8.61 16.03
CA TYR A 122 -0.19 7.25 16.12
C TYR A 122 0.99 7.12 17.10
N GLN A 123 1.93 8.08 17.13
CA GLN A 123 2.99 8.07 18.13
C GLN A 123 2.45 8.24 19.55
N MET A 124 1.46 9.11 19.75
CA MET A 124 0.82 9.29 21.07
C MET A 124 0.13 8.00 21.53
N ASP A 125 -0.61 7.35 20.64
CA ASP A 125 -1.30 6.09 20.93
C ASP A 125 -0.27 4.97 21.28
N LEU A 126 0.87 4.93 20.58
CA LEU A 126 1.95 4.00 20.89
C LEU A 126 2.63 4.30 22.23
N GLU A 127 2.79 5.57 22.59
CA GLU A 127 3.34 5.97 23.89
C GLU A 127 2.37 5.63 25.03
N GLU A 128 1.07 5.76 24.81
CA GLU A 128 0.03 5.38 25.78
C GLU A 128 0.09 3.89 26.13
N VAL A 129 0.34 3.02 25.14
CA VAL A 129 0.49 1.56 25.37
C VAL A 129 1.91 1.14 25.75
N GLY A 130 2.85 2.08 25.90
CA GLY A 130 4.24 1.83 26.30
C GLY A 130 5.15 1.28 25.20
N ALA A 131 4.73 1.34 23.94
CA ALA A 131 5.49 0.87 22.78
C ALA A 131 6.19 2.02 21.99
N GLY A 132 6.01 3.28 22.41
CA GLY A 132 6.44 4.46 21.65
C GLY A 132 7.95 4.71 21.58
N ASP A 133 8.75 4.19 22.51
CA ASP A 133 10.20 4.45 22.55
C ASP A 133 10.91 3.91 21.30
N ALA A 134 10.51 2.73 20.82
CA ALA A 134 11.13 2.10 19.65
C ALA A 134 10.78 2.80 18.32
N THR A 135 9.64 3.51 18.27
CA THR A 135 9.09 4.09 17.03
C THR A 135 9.31 5.60 16.92
N ARG A 136 9.72 6.25 18.01
CA ARG A 136 9.83 7.72 18.12
C ARG A 136 10.68 8.34 17.01
N ASP A 137 11.88 7.81 16.79
CA ASP A 137 12.82 8.34 15.79
C ASP A 137 12.31 8.14 14.36
N GLN A 138 11.69 6.99 14.09
CA GLN A 138 11.11 6.70 12.78
C GLN A 138 9.97 7.68 12.47
N ILE A 139 9.04 7.84 13.40
CA ILE A 139 7.87 8.70 13.21
C ILE A 139 8.30 10.18 13.15
N ALA A 140 9.27 10.60 13.96
CA ALA A 140 9.85 11.94 13.87
C ALA A 140 10.45 12.20 12.48
N ASN A 141 11.18 11.23 11.90
CA ASN A 141 11.73 11.38 10.57
C ASN A 141 10.64 11.43 9.48
N GLU A 142 9.59 10.62 9.61
CA GLU A 142 8.45 10.63 8.69
C GLU A 142 7.69 11.95 8.71
N ILE A 143 7.45 12.53 9.89
CA ILE A 143 6.85 13.86 10.06
C ILE A 143 7.75 14.92 9.42
N ARG A 144 9.06 14.87 9.69
CA ARG A 144 10.05 15.81 9.12
C ARG A 144 10.02 15.81 7.59
N VAL A 145 10.04 14.64 6.96
CA VAL A 145 10.01 14.52 5.49
C VAL A 145 8.72 15.11 4.91
N ARG A 146 7.58 14.89 5.56
CA ARG A 146 6.29 15.45 5.12
C ARG A 146 6.21 16.96 5.31
N VAL A 147 6.74 17.49 6.41
CA VAL A 147 6.86 18.95 6.62
C VAL A 147 7.71 19.59 5.52
N GLU A 148 8.83 18.97 5.13
CA GLU A 148 9.62 19.43 3.99
C GLU A 148 8.86 19.36 2.66
N HIS A 149 7.97 18.36 2.50
CA HIS A 149 7.09 18.29 1.33
C HIS A 149 6.06 19.43 1.32
N LEU A 150 5.44 19.75 2.46
CA LEU A 150 4.54 20.90 2.58
C LEU A 150 5.23 22.20 2.21
N LYS A 151 6.47 22.41 2.68
CA LYS A 151 7.26 23.62 2.36
C LYS A 151 7.53 23.78 0.86
N LYS A 152 7.66 22.67 0.12
CA LYS A 152 7.84 22.70 -1.34
C LYS A 152 6.55 23.07 -2.08
N ILE A 153 5.39 22.75 -1.53
CA ILE A 153 4.08 23.05 -2.12
C ILE A 153 3.68 24.50 -1.83
N ASP A 154 3.66 24.86 -0.54
CA ASP A 154 3.33 26.21 -0.09
C ASP A 154 4.14 26.54 1.19
N PRO A 155 5.26 27.27 1.07
CA PRO A 155 6.15 27.52 2.20
C PRO A 155 5.52 28.42 3.27
N ILE A 156 4.64 29.35 2.88
CA ILE A 156 3.99 30.29 3.82
C ILE A 156 2.99 29.51 4.67
N ARG A 157 2.10 28.76 4.01
CA ARG A 157 1.09 27.94 4.68
C ARG A 157 1.73 26.84 5.53
N ALA A 158 2.79 26.20 5.04
CA ALA A 158 3.54 25.18 5.78
C ALA A 158 4.14 25.73 7.08
N THR A 159 4.72 26.94 7.03
CA THR A 159 5.31 27.57 8.22
C THR A 159 4.25 27.87 9.29
N MET A 160 3.07 28.33 8.89
CA MET A 160 1.95 28.55 9.82
C MET A 160 1.50 27.25 10.50
N VAL A 161 1.41 26.17 9.74
CA VAL A 161 1.02 24.86 10.23
C VAL A 161 2.04 24.32 11.23
N VAL A 162 3.33 24.34 10.88
CA VAL A 162 4.40 23.86 11.78
C VAL A 162 4.43 24.65 13.08
N LYS A 163 4.25 25.97 13.02
CA LYS A 163 4.17 26.82 14.20
C LYS A 163 3.03 26.38 15.14
N ARG A 164 1.85 26.12 14.59
CA ARG A 164 0.68 25.63 15.35
C ARG A 164 0.89 24.25 15.98
N MET A 165 1.78 23.41 15.43
CA MET A 165 2.03 22.07 15.95
C MET A 165 3.03 22.03 17.10
N ILE A 166 3.90 23.04 17.19
CA ILE A 166 4.94 23.18 18.23
C ILE A 166 4.42 23.94 19.46
N GLU A 167 3.47 24.87 19.26
CA GLU A 167 2.72 25.53 20.34
C GLU A 167 1.70 24.59 21.00
#